data_AF-A0A4S8KLX0-F1
#
_entry.id   AF-A0A4S8KLX0-F1
#
_cell.length_a   1.000
_cell.length_b   1.000
_cell.length_c   1.000
_cell.angle_alpha   90.00
_cell.angle_beta   90.00
_cell.angle_gamma   90.00
#
_symmetry.space_group_name_H-M   'P 1'
#
loop_
_entity.id
_entity.type
_entity.pdbx_description
1 polymer ?
#
loop_
_entity_poly.entity_id
_entity_poly.type
_entity_poly.pdbx_seq_one_letter_code
_entity_poly.pdbx_strand_id
1 'polypeptide(L)'
;MFSLILLSLSLYASSAFATVFITSPTATLTLTGGQQTTVSWQDNGASPNLAQFSDAKVSIFTGNARLQTLLQEITSSVNVATTSSIQFTPDPSIGPNGNE
;
A
#
# COMPACT_ATOMS: atom_id res chain seq x y z
N MET A 1 -11.81 31.86 -26.34
CA MET A 1 -11.49 30.55 -26.97
C MET A 1 -10.55 29.70 -26.11
N PHE A 2 -9.53 30.28 -25.44
CA PHE A 2 -8.62 29.54 -24.55
C PHE A 2 -9.30 28.87 -23.33
N SER A 3 -10.36 29.49 -22.80
CA SER A 3 -11.07 29.02 -21.61
C SER A 3 -11.96 27.79 -21.87
N LEU A 4 -12.52 27.63 -23.07
CA LEU A 4 -13.28 26.41 -23.42
C LEU A 4 -12.38 25.18 -23.60
N ILE A 5 -11.14 25.38 -24.05
CA ILE A 5 -10.18 24.29 -24.27
C ILE A 5 -9.74 23.68 -22.93
N LEU A 6 -9.47 24.53 -21.93
CA LEU A 6 -9.13 24.09 -20.57
C LEU A 6 -10.29 23.34 -19.89
N LEU A 7 -11.54 23.76 -20.11
CA LEU A 7 -12.72 23.09 -19.57
C LEU A 7 -12.98 21.72 -20.20
N SER A 8 -12.58 21.51 -21.46
CA SER A 8 -12.69 20.20 -22.12
C SER A 8 -11.63 19.19 -21.65
N LEU A 9 -10.44 19.63 -21.23
CA LEU A 9 -9.36 18.73 -20.78
C LEU A 9 -9.62 18.12 -19.40
N SER A 10 -10.27 18.84 -18.49
CA SER A 10 -10.57 18.34 -17.13
C SER A 10 -11.58 17.19 -17.13
N LEU A 11 -12.42 17.08 -18.17
CA LEU A 11 -13.40 15.99 -18.32
C LEU A 11 -12.76 14.64 -18.66
N TYR A 12 -11.49 14.61 -19.09
CA TYR A 12 -10.73 13.39 -19.39
C TYR A 12 -9.77 12.98 -18.26
N ALA A 13 -9.74 13.73 -17.15
CA ALA A 13 -8.95 13.36 -15.98
C ALA A 13 -9.67 12.25 -15.18
N SER A 14 -9.67 11.02 -15.71
CA SER A 14 -10.09 9.84 -14.96
C SER A 14 -9.06 9.55 -13.87
N SER A 15 -9.49 9.47 -12.60
CA SER A 15 -8.64 9.00 -11.51
C SER A 15 -8.28 7.53 -11.75
N ALA A 16 -7.02 7.26 -12.09
CA ALA A 16 -6.53 5.91 -12.27
C ALA A 16 -5.81 5.49 -10.98
N PHE A 17 -6.35 4.48 -10.29
CA PHE A 17 -5.74 3.93 -9.07
C PHE A 17 -4.76 2.83 -9.47
N ALA A 18 -3.47 3.10 -9.33
CA ALA A 18 -2.46 2.06 -9.42
C ALA A 18 -2.66 1.11 -8.22
N THR A 19 -2.70 -0.20 -8.46
CA THR A 19 -2.95 -1.19 -7.40
C THR A 19 -1.72 -2.04 -7.15
N VAL A 20 -1.15 -1.93 -5.95
CA VAL A 20 -0.21 -2.92 -5.43
C VAL A 20 -0.98 -4.16 -5.03
N PHE A 21 -0.66 -5.31 -5.62
CA PHE A 21 -1.31 -6.57 -5.26
C PHE A 21 -0.49 -7.30 -4.19
N ILE A 22 -0.94 -7.20 -2.94
CA ILE A 22 -0.29 -7.87 -1.80
C ILE A 22 -0.47 -9.38 -1.90
N THR A 23 0.63 -10.11 -1.88
CA THR A 23 0.66 -11.59 -1.89
C THR A 23 1.00 -12.17 -0.52
N SER A 24 1.63 -11.40 0.36
CA SER A 24 1.86 -11.74 1.75
C SER A 24 1.93 -10.46 2.61
N PRO A 25 1.32 -10.43 3.80
CA PRO A 25 0.40 -11.42 4.35
C PRO A 25 -0.95 -11.41 3.60
N THR A 26 -1.64 -12.56 3.56
CA THR A 26 -3.03 -12.65 3.06
C THR A 26 -4.03 -12.46 4.19
N ALA A 27 -5.32 -12.29 3.86
CA ALA A 27 -6.38 -12.09 4.86
C ALA A 27 -6.52 -13.22 5.90
N THR A 28 -6.03 -14.42 5.60
CA THR A 28 -6.06 -15.58 6.51
C THR A 28 -4.76 -15.77 7.30
N LEU A 29 -3.71 -15.00 6.99
CA LEU A 29 -2.41 -15.14 7.64
C LEU A 29 -2.31 -14.19 8.83
N THR A 30 -2.11 -14.76 10.02
CA THR A 30 -1.76 -14.00 11.23
C THR A 30 -0.25 -13.91 11.36
N LEU A 31 0.25 -12.69 11.56
CA LEU A 31 1.65 -12.42 11.87
C LEU A 31 1.85 -12.35 13.38
N THR A 32 2.88 -13.02 13.90
CA THR A 32 3.21 -13.02 15.34
C THR A 32 4.22 -11.92 15.65
N GLY A 33 3.92 -11.07 16.64
CA GLY A 33 4.86 -10.07 17.14
C GLY A 33 6.19 -10.67 17.58
N GLY A 34 7.29 -9.97 17.30
CA GLY A 34 8.65 -10.40 17.59
C GLY A 34 9.20 -11.48 16.65
N GLN A 35 8.40 -12.03 15.73
CA GLN A 35 8.88 -12.97 14.71
C GLN A 35 9.14 -12.23 13.40
N GLN A 36 10.31 -12.48 12.79
CA GLN A 36 10.61 -11.91 11.48
C GLN A 36 9.64 -12.47 10.44
N THR A 37 9.13 -11.58 9.60
CA THR A 37 8.20 -11.90 8.52
C THR A 37 8.52 -11.08 7.28
N THR A 38 7.79 -11.34 6.21
CA THR A 38 7.95 -10.68 4.91
C THR A 38 6.60 -10.18 4.41
N VAL A 39 6.54 -8.90 4.08
CA VAL A 39 5.49 -8.36 3.22
C VAL A 39 5.93 -8.51 1.77
N SER A 40 5.05 -8.97 0.89
CA SER A 40 5.34 -9.18 -0.52
C SER A 40 4.18 -8.74 -1.38
N TRP A 41 4.51 -8.25 -2.57
CA TRP A 41 3.55 -7.81 -3.55
C TRP A 41 4.02 -8.08 -4.97
N GLN A 42 3.09 -7.97 -5.90
CA GLN A 42 3.34 -8.08 -7.33
C GLN A 42 2.49 -7.08 -8.10
N ASP A 43 2.83 -6.92 -9.37
CA ASP A 43 1.99 -6.26 -10.35
C ASP A 43 0.83 -7.20 -10.74
N ASN A 44 -0.37 -6.66 -10.92
CA ASN A 44 -1.53 -7.43 -11.37
C ASN A 44 -1.82 -7.28 -12.88
N GLY A 45 -0.95 -6.58 -13.62
CA GLY A 45 -1.06 -6.33 -15.05
C GLY A 45 -2.05 -5.23 -15.42
N ALA A 46 -2.73 -4.60 -14.46
CA ALA A 46 -3.67 -3.52 -14.71
C ALA A 46 -2.95 -2.17 -14.76
N SER A 47 -3.39 -1.27 -15.66
CA SER A 47 -2.92 0.12 -15.66
C SER A 47 -3.74 0.99 -14.69
N PRO A 48 -3.09 1.91 -13.95
CA PRO A 48 -1.65 2.15 -13.92
C PRO A 48 -0.92 1.03 -13.17
N ASN A 49 0.21 0.60 -13.73
CA ASN A 49 0.99 -0.52 -13.18
C ASN A 49 2.00 -0.04 -12.12
N LEU A 50 2.77 -0.94 -11.50
CA LEU A 50 3.75 -0.60 -10.47
C LEU A 50 4.84 0.35 -10.98
N ALA A 51 5.20 0.28 -12.28
CA ALA A 51 6.14 1.23 -12.87
C ALA A 51 5.62 2.67 -12.91
N GLN A 52 4.30 2.87 -12.79
CA GLN A 52 3.63 4.17 -12.72
C GLN A 52 3.23 4.56 -11.28
N PHE A 53 3.42 3.69 -10.29
CA PHE A 53 3.01 3.89 -8.89
C PHE A 53 3.95 4.84 -8.12
N SER A 54 5.23 4.92 -8.52
CA SER A 54 6.30 5.63 -7.79
C SER A 54 6.61 5.01 -6.41
N ASP A 55 7.26 5.77 -5.53
CA ASP A 55 7.65 5.30 -4.21
C ASP A 55 6.45 5.24 -3.25
N ALA A 56 6.43 4.22 -2.39
CA ALA A 56 5.39 3.98 -1.40
C ALA A 56 5.95 3.97 0.01
N LYS A 57 5.13 4.40 0.98
CA LYS A 57 5.37 4.10 2.39
C LYS A 57 4.71 2.77 2.74
N VAL A 58 5.39 1.93 3.51
CA VAL A 58 4.83 0.67 4.03
C VAL A 58 4.79 0.73 5.55
N SER A 59 3.63 0.49 6.14
CA SER A 59 3.41 0.57 7.58
C SER A 59 2.24 -0.34 8.00
N ILE A 60 2.20 -0.70 9.27
CA ILE A 60 1.08 -1.40 9.90
C ILE A 60 0.08 -0.35 10.38
N PHE A 61 -1.19 -0.51 10.00
CA PHE A 61 -2.29 0.33 10.43
C PHE A 61 -3.42 -0.52 11.03
N THR A 62 -4.21 0.10 11.90
CA THR A 62 -5.51 -0.43 12.36
C THR A 62 -6.62 0.57 12.09
N GLY A 63 -7.87 0.12 12.10
CA GLY A 63 -9.05 0.95 11.88
C GLY A 63 -9.91 0.46 10.72
N ASN A 64 -10.49 1.39 9.97
CA ASN A 64 -11.39 1.09 8.85
C ASN A 64 -10.99 1.88 7.60
N ALA A 65 -11.79 1.76 6.53
CA ALA A 65 -11.52 2.41 5.24
C ALA A 65 -11.50 3.96 5.30
N ARG A 66 -12.03 4.57 6.37
CA ARG A 66 -12.09 6.03 6.55
C ARG A 66 -11.08 6.56 7.56
N LEU A 67 -10.83 5.79 8.62
CA LEU A 67 -9.92 6.18 9.69
C LEU A 67 -8.90 5.06 9.91
N GLN A 68 -7.64 5.38 9.67
CA GLN A 68 -6.50 4.48 9.87
C GLN A 68 -5.61 5.10 10.95
N THR A 69 -5.19 4.30 11.93
CA THR A 69 -4.21 4.67 12.96
C THR A 69 -2.92 3.91 12.68
N LEU A 70 -1.81 4.64 12.52
CA LEU A 70 -0.48 4.07 12.35
C LEU A 70 -0.08 3.34 13.64
N LEU A 71 0.32 2.08 13.52
CA LEU A 71 0.86 1.29 14.63
C LEU A 71 2.39 1.17 14.53
N GLN A 72 2.92 0.90 13.34
CA GLN A 72 4.35 0.72 13.12
C GLN A 72 4.75 1.08 11.69
N GLU A 73 5.77 1.93 11.53
CA GLU A 73 6.40 2.14 10.22
C GLU A 73 7.36 0.99 9.89
N ILE A 74 7.27 0.45 8.67
CA ILE A 74 8.20 -0.58 8.16
C ILE A 74 9.27 0.07 7.28
N THR A 75 8.85 0.91 6.33
CA THR A 75 9.73 1.78 5.56
C THR A 75 9.00 3.07 5.20
N SER A 76 9.71 4.19 5.26
CA SER A 76 9.19 5.51 4.90
C SER A 76 9.09 5.72 3.38
N SER A 77 9.91 5.03 2.59
CA SER A 77 9.92 5.09 1.13
C SER A 77 10.49 3.81 0.51
N VAL A 78 9.78 3.21 -0.44
CA VAL A 78 10.25 2.09 -1.25
C VAL A 78 9.72 2.21 -2.67
N ASN A 79 10.59 2.00 -3.66
CA ASN A 79 10.15 1.93 -5.04
C ASN A 79 9.51 0.56 -5.32
N VAL A 80 8.18 0.54 -5.49
CA VAL A 80 7.43 -0.71 -5.67
C VAL A 80 7.57 -1.32 -7.07
N ALA A 81 8.13 -0.58 -8.03
CA ALA A 81 8.42 -1.10 -9.36
C ALA A 81 9.66 -2.00 -9.40
N THR A 82 10.62 -1.74 -8.51
CA THR A 82 11.90 -2.48 -8.45
C THR A 82 12.04 -3.34 -7.21
N THR A 83 11.20 -3.12 -6.19
CA THR A 83 11.15 -3.92 -4.96
C THR A 83 9.81 -4.62 -4.88
N SER A 84 9.81 -5.92 -4.57
CA SER A 84 8.60 -6.75 -4.45
C SER A 84 8.38 -7.32 -3.06
N SER A 85 9.33 -7.11 -2.13
CA SER A 85 9.21 -7.61 -0.77
C SER A 85 10.07 -6.83 0.21
N ILE A 86 9.64 -6.81 1.48
CA ILE A 86 10.41 -6.25 2.61
C ILE A 86 10.31 -7.23 3.78
N GLN A 87 11.47 -7.56 4.37
CA GLN A 87 11.52 -8.24 5.65
C GLN A 87 11.39 -7.24 6.80
N PHE A 88 10.58 -7.58 7.80
CA PHE A 88 10.41 -6.78 9.00
C PHE A 88 10.01 -7.65 10.19
N THR A 89 10.08 -7.10 11.39
CA THR A 89 9.61 -7.75 12.62
C THR A 89 8.50 -6.88 13.21
N PRO A 90 7.24 -7.37 13.30
CA PRO A 90 6.19 -6.65 13.99
C PRO A 90 6.58 -6.49 15.46
N ASP A 91 6.51 -5.29 16.00
CA ASP A 91 6.75 -5.07 17.43
C ASP A 91 5.55 -5.64 18.21
N PRO A 92 5.77 -6.56 19.19
CA PRO A 92 4.69 -7.21 19.93
C PRO A 92 3.86 -6.25 20.80
N SER A 93 4.29 -5.00 20.99
CA SER A 93 3.63 -3.99 21.82
C SER A 93 2.80 -2.95 21.04
N ILE A 94 2.72 -3.06 19.71
CA ILE A 94 2.10 -2.03 18.84
C ILE A 94 0.57 -1.99 18.93
N GLY A 95 -0.07 -2.97 19.56
CA GLY A 95 -1.52 -3.03 19.68
C GLY A 95 -2.03 -4.42 20.10
N PRO A 96 -3.36 -4.56 20.28
CA PRO A 96 -4.00 -5.84 20.57
C PRO A 96 -3.97 -6.79 19.36
N ASN A 97 -4.38 -8.05 19.56
CA ASN A 97 -4.48 -9.00 18.45
C ASN A 97 -5.62 -8.62 17.51
N GLY A 98 -5.44 -8.85 16.21
CA GLY A 98 -6.44 -8.46 15.20
C GLY A 98 -7.74 -9.27 15.22
N ASN A 99 -7.84 -10.30 16.05
CA ASN A 99 -9.02 -11.17 16.21
C ASN A 99 -9.69 -11.05 17.59
N GLU A 100 -9.28 -10.08 18.40
CA GLU A 100 -9.97 -9.66 19.63
C GLU A 100 -11.04 -8.61 19.33
#